data_AF-A0A9W8H6E7-F1
#
_entry.id   AF-A0A9W8H6E7-F1
#
_cell.length_a   1.000
_cell.length_b   1.000
_cell.length_c   1.000
_cell.angle_alpha   90.00
_cell.angle_beta   90.00
_cell.angle_gamma   90.00
#
_symmetry.space_group_name_H-M   'P 1'
#
loop_
_entity.id
_entity.type
_entity.pdbx_description
1 polymer ?
#
loop_
_entity_poly.entity_id
_entity_poly.type
_entity_poly.pdbx_seq_one_letter_code
_entity_poly.pdbx_strand_id
1 'polypeptide(L)'
;MVTEQKKFMLIQFNSGGNNNKFYSVELLENQDTVEVVYGRVGSNGTKHQYGGGMKKLESLLRTKRSKGYKDAMIENGDGSTSVEVQKTNVIEKALEEVSYKDESAKELVRTVSEKNVHKITEASGITFDSSDGLFKTPLGVIQRRGVEKAIELLAEIEEKLPEFLELREKEPDATLIEQQKGQKRNANGGVVTSKVPPSKKLEEVFCVLRTLNEEYFVIIPNRVSNARDLGNLLFSQKAVDEQRVTCDALLETLNLIEDLSKREKSSDVKVDSKPLFSVEIETVGDESTLNLIRGMFELTKNSAHGYTNNSSRVLKVYRICLDAQQKPFEECSEKLGNVRMLWHGTRTQNLLSIMSKGLLLPDKSPGLKSGSMFGEGLYFARQSTKSLGYCDGGYWTGSGGSTNTVYMFLASVAMGNSFTPMGATQGPPPLGFDSYWAMPGVSSVLNDEIIVFSSGQVRLDYIIEIQKS
;
A
#
# COMPACT_ATOMS: atom_id res chain seq x y z
N MET A 1 20.37 -30.45 18.76
CA MET A 1 19.79 -30.56 17.41
C MET A 1 18.52 -29.73 17.45
N VAL A 2 18.49 -28.60 16.75
CA VAL A 2 17.27 -27.80 16.64
C VAL A 2 16.29 -28.60 15.79
N THR A 3 15.25 -29.11 16.40
CA THR A 3 14.21 -29.88 15.72
C THR A 3 13.41 -28.94 14.81
N GLU A 4 13.51 -29.17 13.50
CA GLU A 4 12.79 -28.46 12.44
C GLU A 4 11.28 -28.37 12.76
N GLN A 5 10.79 -27.16 13.02
CA GLN A 5 9.39 -26.92 13.33
C GLN A 5 8.60 -26.83 12.01
N LYS A 6 7.87 -27.91 11.68
CA LYS A 6 7.11 -28.01 10.42
C LYS A 6 5.69 -27.52 10.61
N LYS A 7 5.49 -26.22 10.37
CA LYS A 7 4.18 -25.56 10.32
C LYS A 7 3.79 -25.31 8.86
N PHE A 8 2.54 -25.53 8.53
CA PHE A 8 1.97 -25.25 7.21
C PHE A 8 0.63 -24.54 7.36
N MET A 9 0.33 -23.72 6.36
CA MET A 9 -0.89 -22.93 6.32
C MET A 9 -1.59 -23.09 5.00
N LEU A 10 -2.89 -23.41 5.04
CA LEU A 10 -3.71 -23.46 3.85
C LEU A 10 -4.87 -22.47 3.93
N ILE A 11 -5.13 -21.76 2.84
CA ILE A 11 -6.27 -20.85 2.67
C ILE A 11 -7.23 -21.42 1.64
N GLN A 12 -8.52 -21.30 1.93
CA GLN A 12 -9.58 -21.54 0.97
C GLN A 12 -10.43 -20.30 0.85
N PHE A 13 -10.33 -19.63 -0.29
CA PHE A 13 -11.27 -18.61 -0.71
C PHE A 13 -12.07 -19.10 -1.91
N ASN A 14 -13.39 -19.07 -1.81
CA ASN A 14 -14.27 -19.39 -2.92
C ASN A 14 -15.62 -18.69 -2.73
N SER A 15 -15.96 -17.87 -3.71
CA SER A 15 -17.15 -17.03 -3.67
C SER A 15 -18.44 -17.88 -3.74
N GLY A 16 -18.51 -18.85 -4.64
CA GLY A 16 -19.69 -19.74 -4.80
C GLY A 16 -20.05 -20.51 -3.53
N GLY A 17 -19.05 -20.99 -2.80
CA GLY A 17 -19.19 -21.70 -1.53
C GLY A 17 -19.33 -20.81 -0.28
N ASN A 18 -19.21 -19.49 -0.41
CA ASN A 18 -18.99 -18.57 0.71
C ASN A 18 -17.84 -19.00 1.64
N ASN A 19 -16.76 -19.49 1.03
CA ASN A 19 -15.57 -19.90 1.74
C ASN A 19 -14.60 -18.72 1.83
N ASN A 20 -14.24 -18.36 3.05
CA ASN A 20 -13.08 -17.56 3.39
C ASN A 20 -12.50 -18.18 4.67
N LYS A 21 -11.72 -19.23 4.50
CA LYS A 21 -11.33 -20.17 5.57
C LYS A 21 -9.83 -20.38 5.59
N PHE A 22 -9.32 -20.64 6.79
CA PHE A 22 -7.93 -21.01 7.00
C PHE A 22 -7.83 -22.39 7.67
N TYR A 23 -6.71 -23.07 7.45
CA TYR A 23 -6.37 -24.34 8.09
C TYR A 23 -4.85 -24.41 8.34
N SER A 24 -4.46 -24.25 9.60
CA SER A 24 -3.08 -24.39 10.06
C SER A 24 -2.85 -25.82 10.52
N VAL A 25 -1.66 -26.35 10.23
CA VAL A 25 -1.19 -27.63 10.75
C VAL A 25 0.27 -27.51 11.14
N GLU A 26 0.61 -27.90 12.36
CA GLU A 26 1.94 -27.79 12.93
C GLU A 26 2.34 -29.11 13.58
N LEU A 27 3.53 -29.61 13.26
CA LEU A 27 4.15 -30.70 14.00
C LEU A 27 4.87 -30.12 15.23
N LEU A 28 4.46 -30.54 16.41
CA LEU A 28 5.06 -30.10 17.67
C LEU A 28 6.44 -30.72 17.88
N GLU A 29 7.22 -30.15 18.80
CA GLU A 29 8.60 -30.56 19.11
C GLU A 29 8.75 -32.05 19.47
N ASN A 30 7.69 -32.67 20.01
CA ASN A 30 7.67 -34.09 20.33
C ASN A 30 7.61 -35.03 19.10
N GLN A 31 7.55 -34.46 17.89
CA GLN A 31 7.50 -35.15 16.58
C GLN A 31 6.37 -36.16 16.37
N ASP A 32 5.44 -36.28 17.32
CA ASP A 32 4.29 -37.19 17.23
C ASP A 32 2.95 -36.42 17.22
N THR A 33 2.87 -35.31 17.95
CA THR A 33 1.65 -34.53 18.03
C THR A 33 1.58 -33.50 16.91
N VAL A 34 0.50 -33.56 16.16
CA VAL A 34 0.15 -32.59 15.12
C VAL A 34 -0.98 -31.72 15.64
N GLU A 35 -0.69 -30.44 15.81
CA GLU A 35 -1.68 -29.44 16.17
C GLU A 35 -2.30 -28.84 14.90
N VAL A 36 -3.61 -28.63 14.92
CA VAL A 36 -4.33 -27.92 13.85
C VAL A 36 -5.15 -26.79 14.43
N VAL A 37 -5.22 -25.69 13.69
CA VAL A 37 -6.10 -24.56 14.00
C VAL A 37 -6.84 -24.19 12.73
N TYR A 38 -8.16 -24.12 12.77
CA TYR A 38 -8.96 -23.81 11.59
C TYR A 38 -10.14 -22.90 11.89
N GLY A 39 -10.54 -22.07 10.93
CA GLY A 39 -11.59 -21.08 11.15
C GLY A 39 -11.89 -20.25 9.91
N ARG A 40 -12.64 -19.17 10.10
CA ARG A 40 -12.76 -18.10 9.10
C ARG A 40 -11.56 -17.18 9.21
N VAL A 41 -11.07 -16.65 8.09
CA VAL A 41 -9.96 -15.69 8.11
C VAL A 41 -10.32 -14.50 9.01
N GLY A 42 -9.39 -14.15 9.91
CA GLY A 42 -9.55 -13.10 10.91
C GLY A 42 -10.29 -13.48 12.20
N SER A 43 -10.68 -14.74 12.37
CA SER A 43 -11.17 -15.25 13.67
C SER A 43 -10.09 -16.04 14.40
N ASN A 44 -10.26 -16.22 15.73
CA ASN A 44 -9.33 -16.99 16.56
C ASN A 44 -9.24 -18.49 16.19
N GLY A 45 -10.19 -18.98 15.38
CA GLY A 45 -10.26 -20.38 14.97
C GLY A 45 -10.59 -21.36 16.09
N THR A 46 -10.59 -22.64 15.73
CA THR A 46 -10.76 -23.79 16.63
C THR A 46 -9.51 -24.65 16.57
N LYS A 47 -8.98 -24.99 17.74
CA LYS A 47 -7.75 -25.77 17.91
C LYS A 47 -8.07 -27.24 18.17
N HIS A 48 -7.31 -28.14 17.57
CA HIS A 48 -7.41 -29.59 17.76
C HIS A 48 -6.03 -30.24 17.64
N GLN A 49 -5.79 -31.36 18.31
CA GLN A 49 -4.53 -32.10 18.23
C GLN A 49 -4.75 -33.54 17.73
N TYR A 50 -3.79 -34.09 17.02
CA TYR A 50 -3.78 -35.46 16.53
C TYR A 50 -2.44 -36.12 16.84
N GLY A 51 -2.43 -37.43 17.13
CA GLY A 51 -1.21 -38.24 17.12
C GLY A 51 -0.90 -38.80 15.73
N GLY A 52 0.34 -39.25 15.52
CA GLY A 52 0.78 -39.90 14.28
C GLY A 52 1.81 -39.13 13.46
N GLY A 53 2.39 -38.07 14.05
CA GLY A 53 3.55 -37.34 13.56
C GLY A 53 3.45 -36.88 12.11
N MET A 54 4.57 -36.93 11.39
CA MET A 54 4.67 -36.49 9.98
C MET A 54 3.67 -37.16 9.04
N LYS A 55 3.39 -38.46 9.22
CA LYS A 55 2.42 -39.18 8.37
C LYS A 55 1.02 -38.59 8.50
N LYS A 56 0.64 -38.21 9.73
CA LYS A 56 -0.66 -37.58 9.98
C LYS A 56 -0.70 -36.17 9.38
N LEU A 57 0.37 -35.40 9.55
CA LEU A 57 0.51 -34.06 8.97
C LEU A 57 0.34 -34.08 7.45
N GLU A 58 1.08 -34.94 6.74
CA GLU A 58 1.01 -35.07 5.27
C GLU A 58 -0.39 -35.50 4.80
N SER A 59 -1.02 -36.43 5.53
CA SER A 59 -2.39 -36.85 5.23
C SER A 59 -3.39 -35.70 5.37
N LEU A 60 -3.27 -34.89 6.42
CA LEU A 60 -4.17 -33.75 6.64
C LEU A 60 -3.99 -32.69 5.55
N LEU A 61 -2.75 -32.37 5.18
CA LEU A 61 -2.43 -31.45 4.08
C LEU A 61 -3.04 -31.93 2.77
N ARG A 62 -2.81 -33.19 2.40
CA ARG A 62 -3.36 -33.78 1.17
C ARG A 62 -4.89 -33.70 1.13
N THR A 63 -5.56 -34.07 2.22
CA THR A 63 -7.03 -34.03 2.33
C THR A 63 -7.58 -32.60 2.24
N LYS A 64 -6.85 -31.60 2.73
CA LYS A 64 -7.30 -30.20 2.66
C LYS A 64 -7.05 -29.60 1.29
N ARG A 65 -5.90 -29.88 0.67
CA ARG A 65 -5.62 -29.50 -0.71
C ARG A 65 -6.64 -30.08 -1.69
N SER A 66 -7.05 -31.34 -1.52
CA SER A 66 -8.11 -31.94 -2.34
C SER A 66 -9.50 -31.29 -2.15
N LYS A 67 -9.71 -30.54 -1.06
CA LYS A 67 -10.93 -29.77 -0.80
C LYS A 67 -10.86 -28.33 -1.34
N GLY A 68 -9.80 -28.00 -2.09
CA GLY A 68 -9.60 -26.68 -2.69
C GLY A 68 -8.89 -25.66 -1.78
N TYR A 69 -8.22 -26.12 -0.71
CA TYR A 69 -7.31 -25.26 0.04
C TYR A 69 -5.99 -25.13 -0.72
N LYS A 70 -5.43 -23.93 -0.80
CA LYS A 70 -4.13 -23.61 -1.40
C LYS A 70 -3.14 -23.25 -0.30
N ASP A 71 -1.86 -23.54 -0.51
CA ASP A 71 -0.80 -23.12 0.40
C ASP A 71 -0.72 -21.58 0.42
N ALA A 72 -0.65 -21.01 1.62
CA ALA A 72 -0.47 -19.57 1.76
C ALA A 72 0.96 -19.18 1.35
N MET A 73 1.13 -18.06 0.66
CA MET A 73 2.46 -17.51 0.30
C MET A 73 3.08 -16.77 1.50
N ILE A 74 3.26 -17.48 2.60
CA ILE A 74 3.72 -16.99 3.90
C ILE A 74 4.95 -17.82 4.28
N GLU A 75 5.95 -17.24 4.96
CA GLU A 75 7.00 -18.06 5.56
C GLU A 75 6.38 -18.96 6.62
N ASN A 76 6.50 -20.28 6.41
CA ASN A 76 6.47 -21.20 7.54
C ASN A 76 7.54 -20.68 8.52
N GLY A 77 7.29 -20.73 9.83
CA GLY A 77 8.29 -20.37 10.86
C GLY A 77 9.46 -21.35 10.89
N ASP A 78 10.09 -21.54 9.73
CA ASP A 78 11.14 -22.45 9.39
C ASP A 78 12.41 -21.61 9.32
N GLY A 79 13.27 -21.77 10.32
CA GLY A 79 14.61 -21.18 10.35
C GLY A 79 15.55 -21.76 9.27
N SER A 80 15.05 -22.27 8.15
CA SER A 80 15.83 -22.86 7.05
C SER A 80 16.07 -21.90 5.87
N THR A 81 15.43 -20.73 5.87
CA THR A 81 16.09 -19.50 5.41
C THR A 81 16.33 -18.64 6.64
N SER A 82 17.18 -19.13 7.55
CA SER A 82 17.74 -18.29 8.59
C SER A 82 18.62 -17.22 7.93
N VAL A 83 17.99 -16.15 7.46
CA VAL A 83 18.39 -14.90 8.10
C VAL A 83 18.02 -15.18 9.56
N GLU A 84 19.01 -15.35 10.43
CA GLU A 84 18.78 -15.00 11.83
C GLU A 84 18.20 -13.59 11.75
N VAL A 85 16.88 -13.46 11.73
CA VAL A 85 16.23 -12.15 11.77
C VAL A 85 16.44 -11.75 13.22
N GLN A 86 17.62 -11.21 13.45
CA GLN A 86 17.88 -10.35 14.59
C GLN A 86 16.73 -9.35 14.61
N LYS A 87 16.22 -9.13 15.82
CA LYS A 87 14.99 -8.39 16.13
C LYS A 87 15.12 -6.93 15.70
N THR A 88 15.07 -6.64 14.41
CA THR A 88 15.29 -5.28 13.93
C THR A 88 13.98 -4.71 13.41
N ASN A 89 13.27 -4.06 14.33
CA ASN A 89 12.04 -3.36 14.01
C ASN A 89 12.37 -2.05 13.29
N VAL A 90 11.90 -1.89 12.05
CA VAL A 90 12.15 -0.67 11.23
C VAL A 90 11.70 0.60 11.95
N ILE A 91 10.63 0.51 12.76
CA ILE A 91 10.10 1.65 13.52
C ILE A 91 11.05 2.03 14.64
N GLU A 92 11.55 1.06 15.40
CA GLU A 92 12.56 1.31 16.44
C GLU A 92 13.81 1.91 15.82
N LYS A 93 14.25 1.35 14.70
CA LYS A 93 15.42 1.84 13.96
C LYS A 93 15.25 3.27 13.47
N ALA A 94 14.06 3.62 12.99
CA ALA A 94 13.74 5.00 12.62
C ALA A 94 13.77 5.95 13.82
N LEU A 95 13.23 5.51 14.97
CA LEU A 95 13.25 6.30 16.21
C LEU A 95 14.66 6.46 16.82
N GLU A 96 15.58 5.56 16.50
CA GLU A 96 16.98 5.61 16.95
C GLU A 96 17.88 6.43 16.03
N GLU A 97 17.73 6.29 14.71
CA GLU A 97 18.67 6.85 13.74
C GLU A 97 18.33 8.28 13.29
N VAL A 98 17.05 8.66 13.33
CA VAL A 98 16.64 10.04 13.01
C VAL A 98 17.16 11.00 14.08
N SER A 99 17.81 12.07 13.64
CA SER A 99 18.24 13.17 14.51
C SER A 99 17.07 14.13 14.76
N TYR A 100 16.68 14.29 16.02
CA TYR A 100 15.58 15.19 16.43
C TYR A 100 16.13 16.41 17.16
N LYS A 101 15.66 17.61 16.80
CA LYS A 101 15.96 18.84 17.57
C LYS A 101 14.99 19.10 18.71
N ASP A 102 13.82 18.46 18.69
CA ASP A 102 12.76 18.65 19.68
C ASP A 102 11.83 17.43 19.76
N GLU A 103 11.07 17.34 20.86
CA GLU A 103 10.13 16.23 21.10
C GLU A 103 8.95 16.20 20.12
N SER A 104 8.55 17.35 19.53
CA SER A 104 7.48 17.35 18.52
C SER A 104 7.93 16.68 17.22
N ALA A 105 9.19 16.86 16.82
CA ALA A 105 9.77 16.13 15.69
C ALA A 105 9.86 14.62 15.94
N LYS A 106 10.16 14.20 17.17
CA LYS A 106 10.15 12.77 17.56
C LYS A 106 8.74 12.19 17.54
N GLU A 107 7.75 12.93 18.04
CA GLU A 107 6.36 12.53 18.04
C GLU A 107 5.78 12.40 16.62
N LEU A 108 6.24 13.23 15.67
CA LEU A 108 5.90 13.09 14.26
C LEU A 108 6.29 11.70 13.74
N VAL A 109 7.55 11.28 13.93
CA VAL A 109 8.03 9.99 13.43
C VAL A 109 7.31 8.82 14.10
N ARG A 110 7.03 8.92 15.41
CA ARG A 110 6.19 7.95 16.12
C ARG A 110 4.80 7.85 15.49
N THR A 111 4.11 8.97 15.33
CA THR A 111 2.75 9.04 14.77
C THR A 111 2.71 8.47 13.34
N VAL A 112 3.68 8.83 12.50
CA VAL A 112 3.79 8.33 11.12
C VAL A 112 3.98 6.82 11.10
N SER A 113 4.83 6.29 11.98
CA SER A 113 5.11 4.86 12.09
C SER A 113 3.89 4.07 12.56
N GLU A 114 3.17 4.58 13.57
CA GLU A 114 1.92 3.98 14.07
C GLU A 114 0.83 4.00 13.00
N LYS A 115 0.69 5.10 12.26
CA LYS A 115 -0.27 5.19 11.15
C LYS A 115 0.06 4.23 10.01
N ASN A 116 1.34 4.03 9.69
CA ASN A 116 1.77 3.02 8.72
C ASN A 116 1.30 1.61 9.14
N VAL A 117 1.55 1.23 10.41
CA VAL A 117 1.10 -0.05 10.98
C VAL A 117 -0.42 -0.19 10.98
N HIS A 118 -1.12 0.84 11.46
CA HIS A 118 -2.58 0.83 11.53
C HIS A 118 -3.20 0.64 10.15
N LYS A 119 -2.70 1.36 9.14
CA LYS A 119 -3.24 1.29 7.78
C LYS A 119 -3.15 -0.11 7.17
N ILE A 120 -2.06 -0.81 7.43
CA ILE A 120 -1.86 -2.19 6.95
C ILE A 120 -2.76 -3.18 7.71
N THR A 121 -2.97 -2.96 9.00
CA THR A 121 -3.65 -3.93 9.89
C THR A 121 -5.18 -3.73 10.00
N GLU A 122 -5.70 -2.52 9.77
CA GLU A 122 -7.11 -2.16 9.96
C GLU A 122 -8.06 -2.90 9.00
N ALA A 123 -7.69 -2.98 7.71
CA ALA A 123 -8.56 -3.51 6.65
C ALA A 123 -8.30 -4.99 6.30
N SER A 124 -7.33 -5.62 6.97
CA SER A 124 -6.80 -6.92 6.56
C SER A 124 -6.86 -7.96 7.68
N GLY A 125 -6.56 -9.22 7.35
CA GLY A 125 -6.26 -10.25 8.34
C GLY A 125 -4.84 -10.15 8.90
N ILE A 126 -4.16 -9.01 8.74
CA ILE A 126 -2.75 -8.80 9.06
C ILE A 126 -2.64 -8.10 10.42
N THR A 127 -1.64 -8.50 11.17
CA THR A 127 -1.21 -7.99 12.47
C THR A 127 0.25 -7.55 12.35
N PHE A 128 0.65 -6.59 13.17
CA PHE A 128 2.06 -6.20 13.28
C PHE A 128 2.61 -6.74 14.59
N ASP A 129 3.74 -7.44 14.52
CA ASP A 129 4.43 -7.90 15.72
C ASP A 129 5.52 -6.89 16.08
N SER A 130 5.31 -6.16 17.17
CA SER A 130 6.23 -5.12 17.61
C SER A 130 7.59 -5.65 18.05
N SER A 131 7.72 -6.96 18.33
CA SER A 131 8.96 -7.57 18.82
C SER A 131 9.98 -7.86 17.71
N ASP A 132 9.53 -8.06 16.48
CA ASP A 132 10.39 -8.26 15.30
C ASP A 132 10.11 -7.27 14.16
N GLY A 133 9.10 -6.41 14.31
CA GLY A 133 8.73 -5.41 13.31
C GLY A 133 8.12 -5.98 12.03
N LEU A 134 7.66 -7.24 12.07
CA LEU A 134 7.14 -7.92 10.89
C LEU A 134 5.61 -7.84 10.82
N PHE A 135 5.11 -7.65 9.60
CA PHE A 135 3.70 -7.86 9.30
C PHE A 135 3.41 -9.33 9.17
N LYS A 136 2.62 -9.82 10.12
CA LYS A 136 2.21 -11.21 10.24
C LYS A 136 0.73 -11.31 10.03
N THR A 137 0.26 -12.30 9.33
CA THR A 137 -1.12 -12.75 9.57
C THR A 137 -1.12 -13.62 10.83
N PRO A 138 -2.27 -14.08 11.39
CA PRO A 138 -2.29 -15.11 12.43
C PRO A 138 -1.56 -16.43 12.04
N LEU A 139 -0.96 -16.47 10.86
CA LEU A 139 -0.49 -17.64 10.12
C LEU A 139 1.02 -17.59 9.82
N GLY A 140 1.69 -16.44 9.97
CA GLY A 140 3.11 -16.25 9.70
C GLY A 140 3.41 -14.91 9.01
N VAL A 141 4.70 -14.69 8.70
CA VAL A 141 5.23 -13.46 8.11
C VAL A 141 4.87 -13.36 6.63
N ILE A 142 4.37 -12.19 6.21
CA ILE A 142 4.02 -11.93 4.82
C ILE A 142 5.29 -11.82 3.97
N GLN A 143 5.32 -12.55 2.86
CA GLN A 143 6.46 -12.54 1.93
C GLN A 143 6.33 -11.47 0.86
N ARG A 144 7.46 -10.90 0.47
CA ARG A 144 7.56 -9.97 -0.69
C ARG A 144 6.95 -10.55 -1.95
N ARG A 145 7.34 -11.78 -2.33
CA ARG A 145 6.85 -12.45 -3.54
C ARG A 145 5.33 -12.58 -3.55
N GLY A 146 4.73 -12.82 -2.38
CA GLY A 146 3.27 -12.84 -2.23
C GLY A 146 2.67 -11.47 -2.53
N VAL A 147 3.21 -10.41 -1.93
CA VAL A 147 2.74 -9.04 -2.16
C VAL A 147 2.90 -8.60 -3.61
N GLU A 148 4.04 -8.90 -4.25
CA GLU A 148 4.26 -8.63 -5.68
C GLU A 148 3.22 -9.36 -6.55
N LYS A 149 2.96 -10.64 -6.27
CA LYS A 149 1.93 -11.38 -7.01
C LYS A 149 0.53 -10.83 -6.79
N ALA A 150 0.22 -10.36 -5.58
CA ALA A 150 -1.04 -9.71 -5.28
C ALA A 150 -1.22 -8.41 -6.08
N ILE A 151 -0.15 -7.63 -6.24
CA ILE A 151 -0.14 -6.40 -7.06
C ILE A 151 -0.37 -6.72 -8.55
N GLU A 152 0.25 -7.77 -9.08
CA GLU A 152 -0.02 -8.24 -10.45
C GLU A 152 -1.50 -8.60 -10.64
N LEU A 153 -2.09 -9.36 -9.70
CA LEU A 153 -3.50 -9.73 -9.76
C LEU A 153 -4.43 -8.50 -9.70
N LEU A 154 -4.09 -7.49 -8.90
CA LEU A 154 -4.85 -6.23 -8.87
C LEU A 154 -4.81 -5.51 -10.22
N ALA A 155 -3.67 -5.53 -10.92
CA ALA A 155 -3.54 -4.95 -12.26
C ALA A 155 -4.42 -5.68 -13.28
N GLU A 156 -4.41 -7.01 -13.25
CA GLU A 156 -5.27 -7.84 -14.12
C GLU A 156 -6.76 -7.59 -13.84
N ILE A 157 -7.15 -7.42 -12.57
CA ILE A 157 -8.52 -7.06 -12.18
C ILE A 157 -8.89 -5.69 -12.73
N GLU A 158 -8.02 -4.69 -12.53
CA GLU A 158 -8.21 -3.32 -12.98
C GLU A 158 -8.40 -3.22 -14.51
N GLU A 159 -7.67 -4.03 -15.28
CA GLU A 159 -7.82 -4.11 -16.74
C GLU A 159 -9.22 -4.61 -17.17
N LYS A 160 -9.78 -5.61 -16.47
CA LYS A 160 -11.06 -6.22 -16.83
C LYS A 160 -12.28 -5.54 -16.22
N LEU A 161 -12.08 -4.73 -15.19
CA LEU A 161 -13.15 -4.14 -14.41
C LEU A 161 -14.07 -3.21 -15.22
N PRO A 162 -13.60 -2.33 -16.13
CA PRO A 162 -14.48 -1.44 -16.88
C PRO A 162 -15.51 -2.18 -17.73
N GLU A 163 -15.09 -3.23 -18.44
CA GLU A 163 -15.99 -4.06 -19.25
C GLU A 163 -17.05 -4.75 -18.37
N PHE A 164 -16.64 -5.27 -17.21
CA PHE A 164 -17.58 -5.85 -16.27
C PHE A 164 -18.62 -4.85 -15.77
N LEU A 165 -18.19 -3.64 -15.39
CA LEU A 165 -19.08 -2.61 -14.88
C LEU A 165 -20.10 -2.17 -15.94
N GLU A 166 -19.67 -1.98 -17.19
CA GLU A 166 -20.55 -1.62 -18.30
C GLU A 166 -21.61 -2.72 -18.56
N LEU A 167 -21.20 -3.99 -18.57
CA LEU A 167 -22.13 -5.11 -18.73
C LEU A 167 -23.08 -5.24 -17.53
N ARG A 168 -22.57 -5.00 -16.33
CA ARG A 168 -23.37 -5.07 -15.10
C ARG A 168 -24.42 -3.98 -15.03
N GLU A 169 -24.13 -2.79 -15.56
CA GLU A 169 -25.09 -1.68 -15.68
C GLU A 169 -26.21 -2.03 -16.67
N LYS A 170 -25.89 -2.70 -17.78
CA LYS A 170 -26.88 -3.16 -18.78
C LYS A 170 -27.74 -4.33 -18.28
N GLU A 171 -27.20 -5.15 -17.38
CA GLU A 171 -27.85 -6.36 -16.85
C GLU A 171 -27.88 -6.37 -15.30
N PRO A 172 -28.56 -5.40 -14.65
CA PRO A 172 -28.51 -5.24 -13.20
C PRO A 172 -29.17 -6.41 -12.44
N ASP A 173 -30.20 -7.01 -13.02
CA ASP A 173 -30.97 -8.12 -12.43
C ASP A 173 -30.35 -9.49 -12.67
N ALA A 174 -29.27 -9.58 -13.47
CA ALA A 174 -28.61 -10.84 -13.77
C ALA A 174 -28.02 -11.47 -12.49
N THR A 175 -28.26 -12.76 -12.30
CA THR A 175 -27.78 -13.51 -11.14
C THR A 175 -26.41 -14.12 -11.42
N LEU A 176 -25.34 -13.56 -10.83
CA LEU A 176 -23.95 -13.98 -11.08
C LEU A 176 -23.45 -15.06 -10.11
N ILE A 177 -23.92 -15.04 -8.86
CA ILE A 177 -23.59 -16.06 -7.85
C ILE A 177 -24.89 -16.65 -7.32
N GLU A 178 -25.03 -17.96 -7.46
CA GLU A 178 -26.21 -18.65 -6.94
C GLU A 178 -26.19 -18.69 -5.40
N GLN A 179 -27.19 -18.08 -4.78
CA GLN A 179 -27.46 -18.33 -3.36
C GLN A 179 -28.24 -19.64 -3.25
N GLN A 180 -27.68 -20.63 -2.53
CA GLN A 180 -28.46 -21.75 -1.99
C GLN A 180 -29.36 -21.25 -0.85
N LYS A 181 -30.35 -20.42 -1.16
CA LYS A 181 -31.48 -20.19 -0.24
C LYS A 181 -32.57 -21.22 -0.53
N GLY A 182 -33.27 -21.65 0.52
CA GLY A 182 -34.44 -22.51 0.37
C GLY A 182 -35.41 -21.92 -0.67
N GLN A 183 -35.90 -22.77 -1.56
CA GLN A 183 -36.79 -22.36 -2.66
C GLN A 183 -38.00 -21.60 -2.08
N LYS A 184 -38.15 -20.31 -2.45
CA LYS A 184 -39.39 -19.59 -2.17
C LYS A 184 -40.51 -20.28 -2.95
N ARG A 185 -41.52 -20.74 -2.23
CA ARG A 185 -42.72 -21.36 -2.81
C ARG A 185 -43.84 -20.32 -2.84
N ASN A 186 -44.62 -20.28 -3.90
CA ASN A 186 -45.87 -19.53 -3.91
C ASN A 186 -46.93 -20.26 -3.05
N ALA A 187 -48.10 -19.64 -2.89
CA ALA A 187 -49.23 -20.20 -2.15
C ALA A 187 -49.68 -21.60 -2.63
N ASN A 188 -49.32 -21.97 -3.87
CA ASN A 188 -49.66 -23.26 -4.49
C ASN A 188 -48.49 -24.27 -4.44
N GLY A 189 -47.43 -23.99 -3.69
CA GLY A 189 -46.26 -24.88 -3.57
C GLY A 189 -45.32 -24.88 -4.78
N GLY A 190 -45.59 -24.06 -5.81
CA GLY A 190 -44.72 -23.87 -6.97
C GLY A 190 -43.48 -23.05 -6.61
N VAL A 191 -42.31 -23.51 -7.07
CA VAL A 191 -41.04 -22.81 -6.88
C VAL A 191 -41.06 -21.50 -7.68
N VAL A 192 -40.88 -20.37 -6.99
CA VAL A 192 -40.75 -19.05 -7.61
C VAL A 192 -39.26 -18.75 -7.78
N THR A 193 -38.73 -18.95 -9.00
CA THR A 193 -37.39 -18.47 -9.36
C THR A 193 -37.51 -17.26 -10.28
N SER A 194 -37.42 -16.07 -9.70
CA SER A 194 -37.10 -14.84 -10.45
C SER A 194 -35.59 -14.78 -10.72
N LYS A 195 -35.03 -15.81 -11.37
CA LYS A 195 -33.61 -15.83 -11.71
C LYS A 195 -33.47 -15.37 -13.17
N VAL A 196 -32.89 -14.19 -13.37
CA VAL A 196 -32.49 -13.72 -14.69
C VAL A 196 -31.06 -14.22 -14.93
N PRO A 197 -30.82 -15.12 -15.90
CA PRO A 197 -29.46 -15.55 -16.22
C PRO A 197 -28.68 -14.39 -16.87
N PRO A 198 -27.36 -14.29 -16.64
CA PRO A 198 -26.52 -13.32 -17.36
C PRO A 198 -26.41 -13.67 -18.84
N SER A 199 -26.10 -12.67 -19.66
CA SER A 199 -25.60 -12.92 -21.01
C SER A 199 -24.28 -13.71 -20.96
N LYS A 200 -24.00 -14.44 -22.04
CA LYS A 200 -22.76 -15.22 -22.18
C LYS A 200 -21.52 -14.34 -21.95
N LYS A 201 -21.56 -13.09 -22.43
CA LYS A 201 -20.45 -12.14 -22.30
C LYS A 201 -20.23 -11.72 -20.85
N LEU A 202 -21.31 -11.37 -20.14
CA LEU A 202 -21.24 -11.03 -18.72
C LEU A 202 -20.76 -12.22 -17.89
N GLU A 203 -21.23 -13.44 -18.19
CA GLU A 203 -20.79 -14.66 -17.52
C GLU A 203 -19.29 -14.95 -17.73
N GLU A 204 -18.78 -14.80 -18.95
CA GLU A 204 -17.36 -14.99 -19.29
C GLU A 204 -16.47 -14.01 -18.51
N VAL A 205 -16.76 -12.70 -18.56
CA VAL A 205 -15.98 -11.66 -17.85
C VAL A 205 -16.07 -11.84 -16.34
N PHE A 206 -17.27 -12.15 -15.82
CA PHE A 206 -17.47 -12.42 -14.40
C PHE A 206 -16.65 -13.62 -13.93
N CYS A 207 -16.58 -14.71 -14.70
CA CYS A 207 -15.79 -15.89 -14.35
C CYS A 207 -14.29 -15.59 -14.24
N VAL A 208 -13.76 -14.75 -15.14
CA VAL A 208 -12.36 -14.28 -15.08
C VAL A 208 -12.13 -13.47 -13.81
N LEU A 209 -12.91 -12.41 -13.59
CA LEU A 209 -12.77 -11.55 -12.41
C LEU A 209 -12.95 -12.31 -11.09
N ARG A 210 -13.90 -13.25 -11.05
CA ARG A 210 -14.12 -14.13 -9.90
C ARG A 210 -12.87 -14.97 -9.60
N THR A 211 -12.22 -15.52 -10.63
CA THR A 211 -11.00 -16.32 -10.45
C THR A 211 -9.87 -15.46 -9.92
N LEU A 212 -9.65 -14.27 -10.49
CA LEU A 212 -8.63 -13.32 -10.03
C LEU A 212 -8.87 -12.89 -8.57
N ASN A 213 -10.12 -12.63 -8.19
CA ASN A 213 -10.49 -12.35 -6.80
C ASN A 213 -10.16 -13.53 -5.87
N GLU A 214 -10.53 -14.76 -6.26
CA GLU A 214 -10.27 -15.96 -5.46
C GLU A 214 -8.78 -16.23 -5.29
N GLU A 215 -7.95 -15.90 -6.28
CA GLU A 215 -6.49 -15.97 -6.17
C GLU A 215 -5.92 -14.87 -5.27
N TYR A 216 -6.41 -13.63 -5.43
CA TYR A 216 -5.96 -12.50 -4.63
C TYR A 216 -6.19 -12.75 -3.13
N PHE A 217 -7.40 -13.12 -2.72
CA PHE A 217 -7.74 -13.33 -1.32
C PHE A 217 -7.11 -14.58 -0.69
N VAL A 218 -6.50 -15.47 -1.49
CA VAL A 218 -5.64 -16.55 -0.97
C VAL A 218 -4.26 -16.01 -0.58
N ILE A 219 -3.75 -15.02 -1.31
CA ILE A 219 -2.43 -14.41 -1.08
C ILE A 219 -2.51 -13.34 0.01
N ILE A 220 -3.49 -12.44 -0.08
CA ILE A 220 -3.75 -11.36 0.89
C ILE A 220 -5.07 -11.70 1.62
N PRO A 221 -5.01 -12.45 2.74
CA PRO A 221 -6.21 -12.94 3.40
C PRO A 221 -6.90 -11.83 4.17
N ASN A 222 -7.99 -11.29 3.59
CA ASN A 222 -8.81 -10.26 4.21
C ASN A 222 -10.01 -10.83 4.98
N ARG A 223 -10.52 -10.03 5.92
CA ARG A 223 -11.74 -10.33 6.67
C ARG A 223 -12.98 -10.16 5.79
N VAL A 224 -13.32 -11.20 5.04
CA VAL A 224 -14.54 -11.25 4.23
C VAL A 224 -15.64 -12.02 4.97
N SER A 225 -16.67 -11.29 5.42
CA SER A 225 -17.82 -11.84 6.14
C SER A 225 -18.70 -12.72 5.25
N ASN A 226 -18.97 -12.26 4.03
CA ASN A 226 -19.73 -12.98 3.01
C ASN A 226 -19.03 -12.90 1.64
N ALA A 227 -18.37 -13.98 1.24
CA ALA A 227 -17.64 -14.07 -0.03
C ALA A 227 -18.56 -14.23 -1.25
N ARG A 228 -19.88 -14.33 -1.07
CA ARG A 228 -20.87 -14.28 -2.17
C ARG A 228 -21.31 -12.86 -2.52
N ASP A 229 -21.04 -11.91 -1.64
CA ASP A 229 -21.42 -10.53 -1.85
C ASP A 229 -20.30 -9.82 -2.59
N LEU A 230 -20.56 -9.42 -3.83
CA LEU A 230 -19.60 -8.74 -4.69
C LEU A 230 -19.12 -7.41 -4.09
N GLY A 231 -19.93 -6.79 -3.23
CA GLY A 231 -19.54 -5.58 -2.51
C GLY A 231 -18.40 -5.79 -1.50
N ASN A 232 -18.16 -7.03 -1.08
CA ASN A 232 -17.02 -7.39 -0.22
C ASN A 232 -15.79 -7.85 -1.01
N LEU A 233 -15.84 -7.78 -2.34
CA LEU A 233 -14.83 -8.27 -3.27
C LEU A 233 -14.34 -7.14 -4.19
N LEU A 234 -13.39 -7.45 -5.05
CA LEU A 234 -12.73 -6.53 -5.98
C LEU A 234 -13.53 -6.39 -7.28
N PHE A 235 -14.80 -6.00 -7.16
CA PHE A 235 -15.70 -5.69 -8.28
C PHE A 235 -16.04 -4.19 -8.37
N SER A 236 -15.23 -3.34 -7.73
CA SER A 236 -15.34 -1.88 -7.83
C SER A 236 -13.96 -1.25 -7.81
N GLN A 237 -13.79 -0.10 -8.49
CA GLN A 237 -12.51 0.59 -8.53
C GLN A 237 -12.05 0.96 -7.12
N LYS A 238 -12.98 1.43 -6.28
CA LYS A 238 -12.72 1.74 -4.87
C LYS A 238 -12.10 0.56 -4.11
N ALA A 239 -12.65 -0.65 -4.26
CA ALA A 239 -12.15 -1.83 -3.57
C ALA A 239 -10.75 -2.24 -4.07
N VAL A 240 -10.49 -2.12 -5.37
CA VAL A 240 -9.17 -2.36 -5.96
C VAL A 240 -8.16 -1.34 -5.44
N ASP A 241 -8.50 -0.06 -5.43
CA ASP A 241 -7.65 1.02 -4.94
C ASP A 241 -7.29 0.82 -3.47
N GLU A 242 -8.27 0.51 -2.61
CA GLU A 242 -8.06 0.22 -1.18
C GLU A 242 -7.09 -0.95 -0.95
N GLN A 243 -7.18 -2.01 -1.76
CA GLN A 243 -6.26 -3.14 -1.68
C GLN A 243 -4.86 -2.82 -2.20
N ARG A 244 -4.77 -2.03 -3.27
CA ARG A 244 -3.50 -1.53 -3.82
C ARG A 244 -2.76 -0.69 -2.78
N VAL A 245 -3.46 0.20 -2.08
CA VAL A 245 -2.92 0.98 -0.94
C VAL A 245 -2.24 0.08 0.08
N THR A 246 -2.88 -1.03 0.42
CA THR A 246 -2.40 -1.98 1.44
C THR A 246 -1.17 -2.74 0.94
N CYS A 247 -1.20 -3.21 -0.32
CA CYS A 247 -0.07 -3.93 -0.92
C CYS A 247 1.17 -3.05 -1.08
N ASP A 248 0.99 -1.81 -1.51
CA ASP A 248 2.09 -0.85 -1.66
C ASP A 248 2.76 -0.58 -0.30
N ALA A 249 1.96 -0.34 0.75
CA ALA A 249 2.47 -0.11 2.11
C ALA A 249 3.24 -1.33 2.67
N LEU A 250 2.73 -2.55 2.41
CA LEU A 250 3.42 -3.80 2.75
C LEU A 250 4.76 -3.90 2.02
N LEU A 251 4.76 -3.66 0.71
CA LEU A 251 5.95 -3.78 -0.11
C LEU A 251 7.01 -2.74 0.28
N GLU A 252 6.63 -1.50 0.55
CA GLU A 252 7.53 -0.46 1.06
C GLU A 252 8.19 -0.86 2.38
N THR A 253 7.41 -1.39 3.33
CA THR A 253 7.95 -1.83 4.62
C THR A 253 8.90 -3.02 4.45
N LEU A 254 8.54 -4.00 3.62
CA LEU A 254 9.40 -5.14 3.31
C LEU A 254 10.71 -4.71 2.62
N ASN A 255 10.70 -3.62 1.84
CA ASN A 255 11.93 -3.03 1.29
C ASN A 255 12.82 -2.43 2.38
N LEU A 256 12.26 -1.73 3.37
CA LEU A 256 13.03 -1.19 4.48
C LEU A 256 13.65 -2.32 5.33
N ILE A 257 12.88 -3.37 5.63
CA ILE A 257 13.37 -4.55 6.37
C ILE A 257 14.52 -5.23 5.62
N GLU A 258 14.39 -5.42 4.31
CA GLU A 258 15.44 -6.03 3.50
C GLU A 258 16.71 -5.17 3.47
N ASP A 259 16.56 -3.85 3.36
CA ASP A 259 17.70 -2.93 3.38
C ASP A 259 18.43 -2.91 4.73
N LEU A 260 17.70 -3.01 5.84
CA LEU A 260 18.30 -3.22 7.17
C LEU A 260 19.08 -4.53 7.21
N SER A 261 18.44 -5.62 6.78
CA SER A 261 19.03 -6.96 6.80
C SER A 261 20.31 -7.04 5.95
N LYS A 262 20.34 -6.37 4.79
CA LYS A 262 21.53 -6.29 3.92
C LYS A 262 22.67 -5.53 4.58
N ARG A 263 22.37 -4.44 5.30
CA ARG A 263 23.37 -3.62 5.99
C ARG A 263 23.97 -4.36 7.17
N GLU A 264 23.15 -5.04 7.97
CA GLU A 264 23.63 -5.82 9.12
C GLU A 264 24.58 -6.96 8.70
N LYS A 265 24.27 -7.65 7.59
CA LYS A 265 25.18 -8.67 7.02
C LYS A 265 26.50 -8.08 6.51
N SER A 266 26.52 -6.80 6.14
CA SER A 266 27.73 -6.12 5.67
C SER A 266 28.59 -5.54 6.80
N SER A 267 28.00 -5.29 7.97
CA SER A 267 28.70 -4.72 9.14
C SER A 267 29.63 -5.69 9.88
N ASP A 268 29.62 -6.99 9.57
CA ASP A 268 30.65 -7.94 10.02
C ASP A 268 32.05 -7.62 9.44
N VAL A 269 32.11 -6.75 8.44
CA VAL A 269 33.34 -6.10 7.96
C VAL A 269 33.31 -4.65 8.47
N LYS A 270 34.31 -4.23 9.27
CA LYS A 270 34.45 -2.89 9.87
C LYS A 270 34.46 -1.74 8.84
N VAL A 271 33.33 -1.44 8.23
CA VAL A 271 33.10 -0.29 7.37
C VAL A 271 31.98 0.52 8.00
N ASP A 272 32.24 1.81 8.12
CA ASP A 272 31.34 2.85 8.63
C ASP A 272 30.05 2.87 7.78
N SER A 273 29.08 2.01 8.13
CA SER A 273 27.86 1.87 7.36
C SER A 273 26.96 3.05 7.68
N LYS A 274 26.74 3.94 6.69
CA LYS A 274 25.79 5.05 6.78
C LYS A 274 24.44 4.54 7.34
N PRO A 275 23.78 5.25 8.29
CA PRO A 275 22.49 4.84 8.84
C PRO A 275 21.43 4.66 7.74
N LEU A 276 20.40 3.86 8.02
CA LEU A 276 19.23 3.74 7.14
C LEU A 276 18.44 5.06 7.10
N PHE A 277 18.33 5.73 8.25
CA PHE A 277 17.73 7.05 8.40
C PHE A 277 18.81 8.09 8.70
N SER A 278 19.41 8.64 7.65
CA SER A 278 20.35 9.78 7.75
C SER A 278 19.57 11.08 7.54
N VAL A 279 18.74 11.42 8.52
CA VAL A 279 17.80 12.54 8.44
C VAL A 279 17.72 13.30 9.75
N GLU A 280 17.68 14.62 9.63
CA GLU A 280 17.45 15.54 10.74
C GLU A 280 16.07 16.20 10.61
N ILE A 281 15.33 16.27 11.72
CA ILE A 281 13.99 16.87 11.78
C ILE A 281 13.92 17.85 12.95
N GLU A 282 13.38 19.03 12.68
CA GLU A 282 13.08 20.06 13.67
C GLU A 282 11.71 20.68 13.43
N THR A 283 11.01 21.02 14.49
CA THR A 283 9.79 21.83 14.41
C THR A 283 10.16 23.27 14.10
N VAL A 284 9.53 23.86 13.09
CA VAL A 284 9.77 25.26 12.73
C VAL A 284 9.12 26.17 13.77
N GLY A 285 9.95 26.84 14.56
CA GLY A 285 9.53 27.84 15.55
C GLY A 285 9.57 29.30 15.05
N ASP A 286 10.26 29.58 13.94
CA ASP A 286 10.34 30.92 13.35
C ASP A 286 9.00 31.33 12.71
N GLU A 287 8.44 32.43 13.20
CA GLU A 287 7.15 32.94 12.72
C GLU A 287 7.20 33.35 11.24
N SER A 288 8.34 33.81 10.72
CA SER A 288 8.43 34.27 9.34
C SER A 288 8.28 33.12 8.34
N THR A 289 8.98 32.01 8.57
CA THR A 289 8.86 30.77 7.80
C THR A 289 7.48 30.15 7.96
N LEU A 290 6.93 30.10 9.18
CA LEU A 290 5.58 29.61 9.42
C LEU A 290 4.52 30.41 8.65
N ASN A 291 4.60 31.75 8.70
CA ASN A 291 3.67 32.62 8.00
C ASN A 291 3.84 32.52 6.48
N LEU A 292 5.07 32.38 5.98
CA LEU A 292 5.33 32.13 4.57
C LEU A 292 4.66 30.83 4.11
N ILE A 293 4.88 29.73 4.81
CA ILE A 293 4.34 28.42 4.42
C ILE A 293 2.82 28.38 4.55
N ARG A 294 2.26 28.95 5.62
CA ARG A 294 0.80 29.12 5.77
C ARG A 294 0.22 29.98 4.65
N GLY A 295 0.86 31.11 4.35
CA GLY A 295 0.46 31.99 3.25
C GLY A 295 0.52 31.29 1.90
N MET A 296 1.60 30.56 1.61
CA MET A 296 1.72 29.72 0.41
C MET A 296 0.61 28.69 0.35
N PHE A 297 0.31 28.00 1.45
CA PHE A 297 -0.73 26.98 1.49
C PHE A 297 -2.10 27.57 1.19
N GLU A 298 -2.47 28.69 1.83
CA GLU A 298 -3.75 29.38 1.64
C GLU A 298 -3.89 30.00 0.25
N LEU A 299 -2.87 30.71 -0.23
CA LEU A 299 -2.88 31.39 -1.55
C LEU A 299 -2.92 30.42 -2.72
N THR A 300 -2.46 29.18 -2.52
CA THR A 300 -2.43 28.15 -3.56
C THR A 300 -3.58 27.16 -3.45
N LYS A 301 -4.59 27.45 -2.61
CA LYS A 301 -5.86 26.71 -2.62
C LYS A 301 -6.64 27.01 -3.89
N ASN A 302 -7.18 25.96 -4.49
CA ASN A 302 -8.13 26.05 -5.59
C ASN A 302 -9.47 25.46 -5.18
N SER A 303 -10.51 26.29 -5.20
CA SER A 303 -11.89 25.93 -4.81
C SER A 303 -12.58 25.00 -5.80
N ALA A 304 -12.07 24.87 -7.03
CA ALA A 304 -12.56 23.89 -7.99
C ALA A 304 -12.21 22.44 -7.59
N HIS A 305 -11.29 22.24 -6.65
CA HIS A 305 -11.01 20.94 -6.04
C HIS A 305 -12.08 20.62 -4.99
N GLY A 306 -13.25 20.14 -5.44
CA GLY A 306 -14.45 19.90 -4.63
C GLY A 306 -14.35 18.91 -3.45
N TYR A 307 -13.14 18.47 -3.10
CA TYR A 307 -12.79 17.62 -1.95
C TYR A 307 -12.03 18.38 -0.85
N THR A 308 -11.83 19.68 -1.01
CA THR A 308 -11.36 20.56 0.06
C THR A 308 -12.48 21.54 0.38
N ASN A 309 -13.23 21.29 1.43
CA ASN A 309 -13.89 22.41 2.09
C ASN A 309 -12.75 23.38 2.49
N ASN A 310 -12.92 24.68 2.24
CA ASN A 310 -11.89 25.71 2.47
C ASN A 310 -11.31 25.76 3.90
N SER A 311 -11.81 24.93 4.82
CA SER A 311 -11.41 24.79 6.23
C SER A 311 -10.16 23.94 6.47
N SER A 312 -9.58 23.30 5.46
CA SER A 312 -8.28 22.62 5.63
C SER A 312 -7.20 23.65 6.01
N ARG A 313 -6.34 23.35 7.00
CA ARG A 313 -5.32 24.31 7.49
C ARG A 313 -4.06 23.65 8.00
N VAL A 314 -2.94 24.36 7.86
CA VAL A 314 -1.64 23.95 8.41
C VAL A 314 -1.67 24.00 9.93
N LEU A 315 -1.39 22.87 10.58
CA LEU A 315 -1.25 22.75 12.03
C LEU A 315 0.19 23.01 12.46
N LYS A 316 1.12 22.21 11.93
CA LYS A 316 2.55 22.24 12.26
C LYS A 316 3.39 22.13 11.01
N VAL A 317 4.61 22.66 11.10
CA VAL A 317 5.62 22.61 10.06
C VAL A 317 6.89 22.06 10.68
N TYR A 318 7.47 21.07 10.03
CA TYR A 318 8.74 20.49 10.42
C TYR A 318 9.73 20.73 9.28
N ARG A 319 10.91 21.26 9.58
CA ARG A 319 12.02 21.25 8.63
C ARG A 319 12.61 19.85 8.62
N ILE A 320 12.88 19.34 7.43
CA ILE A 320 13.47 18.03 7.23
C ILE A 320 14.74 18.17 6.39
N CYS A 321 15.80 17.49 6.80
CA CYS A 321 17.09 17.51 6.11
C CYS A 321 17.55 16.06 5.88
N LEU A 322 17.39 15.56 4.64
CA LEU A 322 17.93 14.26 4.25
C LEU A 322 19.35 14.45 3.73
N ASP A 323 20.34 13.82 4.37
CA ASP A 323 21.75 13.94 3.97
C ASP A 323 21.99 13.47 2.53
N ALA A 324 21.23 12.44 2.12
CA ALA A 324 21.33 11.88 0.78
C ALA A 324 20.89 12.84 -0.34
N GLN A 325 20.09 13.87 -0.02
CA GLN A 325 19.58 14.83 -1.00
C GLN A 325 20.45 16.09 -1.11
N GLN A 326 21.23 16.44 -0.08
CA GLN A 326 21.89 17.76 -0.01
C GLN A 326 22.84 17.99 -1.18
N LYS A 327 23.89 17.19 -1.29
CA LYS A 327 24.91 17.35 -2.33
C LYS A 327 24.37 17.12 -3.75
N PRO A 328 23.60 16.06 -4.04
CA PRO A 328 23.04 15.87 -5.39
C PRO A 328 22.12 17.01 -5.82
N PHE A 329 21.35 17.59 -4.89
CA PHE A 329 20.48 18.72 -5.19
C PHE A 329 21.26 20.01 -5.41
N GLU A 330 22.27 20.30 -4.58
CA GLU A 330 23.14 21.46 -4.76
C GLU A 330 23.77 21.46 -6.16
N GLU A 331 24.47 20.38 -6.53
CA GLU A 331 25.11 20.21 -7.84
C GLU A 331 24.11 20.35 -9.00
N CYS A 332 22.91 19.78 -8.85
CA CYS A 332 21.88 19.85 -9.87
C CYS A 332 21.27 21.25 -10.00
N SER A 333 21.01 21.91 -8.87
CA SER A 333 20.39 23.24 -8.81
C SER A 333 21.31 24.34 -9.36
N GLU A 334 22.62 24.26 -9.11
CA GLU A 334 23.61 25.17 -9.68
C GLU A 334 23.70 25.04 -11.20
N LYS A 335 23.59 23.81 -11.71
CA LYS A 335 23.66 23.52 -13.14
C LYS A 335 22.39 23.92 -13.88
N LEU A 336 21.22 23.61 -13.33
CA LEU A 336 19.94 23.77 -14.01
C LEU A 336 19.27 25.13 -13.72
N GLY A 337 19.36 25.62 -12.48
CA GLY A 337 18.62 26.79 -12.04
C GLY A 337 17.10 26.59 -12.01
N ASN A 338 16.36 27.71 -12.01
CA ASN A 338 14.88 27.73 -11.92
C ASN A 338 14.35 26.86 -10.76
N VAL A 339 14.90 27.05 -9.56
CA VAL A 339 14.47 26.33 -8.37
C VAL A 339 13.12 26.88 -7.89
N ARG A 340 12.15 25.98 -7.71
CA ARG A 340 10.81 26.31 -7.21
C ARG A 340 10.49 25.51 -5.97
N MET A 341 9.82 26.15 -5.02
CA MET A 341 9.25 25.48 -3.85
C MET A 341 7.85 24.95 -4.22
N LEU A 342 7.65 23.64 -4.21
CA LEU A 342 6.45 22.98 -4.73
C LEU A 342 5.88 21.94 -3.76
N TRP A 343 4.58 21.71 -3.85
CA TRP A 343 3.85 20.77 -3.01
C TRP A 343 3.93 19.34 -3.56
N HIS A 344 4.21 18.38 -2.69
CA HIS A 344 4.13 16.95 -3.00
C HIS A 344 3.26 16.24 -1.95
N GLY A 345 2.09 15.76 -2.39
CA GLY A 345 1.17 15.01 -1.56
C GLY A 345 1.42 13.52 -1.66
N THR A 346 1.36 12.83 -0.52
CA THR A 346 1.52 11.38 -0.44
C THR A 346 0.75 10.85 0.76
N ARG A 347 0.53 9.54 0.82
CA ARG A 347 -0.14 8.88 1.96
C ARG A 347 0.79 8.84 3.16
N THR A 348 0.25 8.90 4.38
CA THR A 348 1.06 8.91 5.61
C THR A 348 1.98 7.68 5.70
N GLN A 349 1.50 6.52 5.24
CA GLN A 349 2.26 5.28 5.26
C GLN A 349 3.58 5.34 4.48
N ASN A 350 3.70 6.23 3.48
CA ASN A 350 4.88 6.33 2.63
C ASN A 350 5.95 7.26 3.25
N LEU A 351 5.62 8.02 4.29
CA LEU A 351 6.56 8.98 4.87
C LEU A 351 7.81 8.30 5.43
N LEU A 352 7.68 7.11 6.01
CA LEU A 352 8.82 6.39 6.59
C LEU A 352 9.82 5.97 5.51
N SER A 353 9.34 5.44 4.38
CA SER A 353 10.20 5.07 3.25
C SER A 353 10.85 6.29 2.60
N ILE A 354 10.09 7.38 2.47
CA ILE A 354 10.59 8.67 1.94
C ILE A 354 11.63 9.29 2.88
N MET A 355 11.46 9.24 4.20
CA MET A 355 12.46 9.75 5.16
C MET A 355 13.78 8.97 5.10
N SER A 356 13.74 7.68 4.75
CA SER A 356 14.95 6.87 4.57
C SER A 356 15.65 7.13 3.23
N LYS A 357 14.90 7.24 2.12
CA LYS A 357 15.45 7.16 0.76
C LYS A 357 15.29 8.43 -0.08
N GLY A 358 14.48 9.38 0.37
CA GLY A 358 13.93 10.45 -0.46
C GLY A 358 12.83 9.95 -1.40
N LEU A 359 12.37 10.81 -2.30
CA LEU A 359 11.42 10.44 -3.34
C LEU A 359 12.11 9.57 -4.40
N LEU A 360 11.57 8.37 -4.63
CA LEU A 360 12.08 7.43 -5.62
C LEU A 360 11.36 7.66 -6.96
N LEU A 361 12.13 7.64 -8.04
CA LEU A 361 11.56 7.58 -9.39
C LEU A 361 10.75 6.28 -9.54
N PRO A 362 9.72 6.26 -10.41
CA PRO A 362 8.84 5.11 -10.53
C PRO A 362 9.56 3.79 -10.82
N ASP A 363 10.63 3.79 -11.62
CA ASP A 363 11.49 2.62 -11.90
C ASP A 363 12.21 2.04 -10.67
N LYS A 364 12.42 2.85 -9.65
CA LYS A 364 13.04 2.47 -8.38
C LYS A 364 12.01 2.32 -7.26
N SER A 365 10.76 2.71 -7.51
CA SER A 365 9.67 2.58 -6.55
C SER A 365 9.08 1.18 -6.59
N PRO A 366 8.75 0.58 -5.43
CA PRO A 366 7.93 -0.62 -5.40
C PRO A 366 6.51 -0.35 -5.94
N GLY A 367 5.89 -1.37 -6.53
CA GLY A 367 4.48 -1.35 -6.96
C GLY A 367 4.25 -1.20 -8.46
N LEU A 368 3.00 -1.44 -8.89
CA LEU A 368 2.63 -1.32 -10.31
C LEU A 368 2.39 0.14 -10.67
N LYS A 369 3.07 0.65 -11.69
CA LYS A 369 2.99 2.05 -12.10
C LYS A 369 1.77 2.23 -13.01
N SER A 370 0.71 2.86 -12.50
CA SER A 370 -0.44 3.22 -13.34
C SER A 370 -0.83 4.67 -13.08
N GLY A 371 -1.23 5.38 -14.15
CA GLY A 371 -1.82 6.72 -14.07
C GLY A 371 -0.88 7.91 -14.27
N SER A 372 0.39 7.73 -14.67
CA SER A 372 1.28 8.86 -14.97
C SER A 372 1.00 9.45 -16.35
N MET A 373 0.36 10.62 -16.40
CA MET A 373 -0.02 11.28 -17.67
C MET A 373 1.19 11.81 -18.46
N PHE A 374 2.31 12.12 -17.78
CA PHE A 374 3.49 12.75 -18.39
C PHE A 374 4.77 11.95 -18.13
N GLY A 375 4.66 10.62 -18.11
CA GLY A 375 5.81 9.71 -17.98
C GLY A 375 6.27 9.45 -16.54
N GLU A 376 7.32 8.63 -16.43
CA GLU A 376 7.85 8.10 -15.17
C GLU A 376 8.77 9.10 -14.42
N GLY A 377 8.19 10.17 -13.90
CA GLY A 377 8.91 11.18 -13.12
C GLY A 377 8.37 11.37 -11.69
N LEU A 378 8.94 12.33 -10.98
CA LEU A 378 8.47 12.82 -9.69
C LEU A 378 7.51 14.00 -9.90
N TYR A 379 6.30 13.88 -9.36
CA TYR A 379 5.21 14.83 -9.60
C TYR A 379 5.04 15.82 -8.45
N PHE A 380 4.87 17.08 -8.82
CA PHE A 380 4.67 18.22 -7.92
C PHE A 380 3.56 19.13 -8.44
N ALA A 381 3.02 19.95 -7.55
CA ALA A 381 2.03 20.97 -7.90
C ALA A 381 2.36 22.31 -7.24
N ARG A 382 1.99 23.41 -7.92
CA ARG A 382 1.94 24.72 -7.27
C ARG A 382 0.73 24.86 -6.36
N GLN A 383 -0.35 24.14 -6.65
CA GLN A 383 -1.60 24.20 -5.90
C GLN A 383 -1.59 23.24 -4.72
N SER A 384 -1.74 23.77 -3.49
CA SER A 384 -1.78 22.97 -2.27
C SER A 384 -2.92 21.96 -2.28
N THR A 385 -4.10 22.35 -2.76
CA THR A 385 -5.29 21.48 -2.77
C THR A 385 -5.18 20.34 -3.79
N LYS A 386 -4.39 20.49 -4.87
CA LYS A 386 -4.09 19.39 -5.80
C LYS A 386 -3.29 18.30 -5.10
N SER A 387 -2.20 18.68 -4.43
CA SER A 387 -1.35 17.75 -3.69
C SER A 387 -2.09 17.13 -2.49
N LEU A 388 -2.97 17.87 -1.80
CA LEU A 388 -3.85 17.31 -0.77
C LEU A 388 -4.77 16.18 -1.26
N GLY A 389 -5.10 16.16 -2.55
CA GLY A 389 -5.86 15.07 -3.17
C GLY A 389 -5.15 13.71 -3.10
N TYR A 390 -3.81 13.70 -2.99
CA TYR A 390 -2.96 12.51 -2.88
C TYR A 390 -2.61 12.13 -1.44
N CYS A 391 -2.99 12.95 -0.46
CA CYS A 391 -2.86 12.64 0.97
C CYS A 391 -4.00 11.74 1.44
N ASP A 392 -3.91 11.13 2.63
CA ASP A 392 -4.95 10.23 3.15
C ASP A 392 -6.36 10.85 3.15
N GLY A 393 -7.37 10.04 2.84
CA GLY A 393 -8.77 10.50 2.69
C GLY A 393 -8.98 11.55 1.60
N GLY A 394 -8.06 11.65 0.64
CA GLY A 394 -8.10 12.54 -0.52
C GLY A 394 -8.86 11.93 -1.68
N TYR A 395 -9.12 12.76 -2.68
CA TYR A 395 -9.81 12.34 -3.89
C TYR A 395 -9.17 11.10 -4.53
N TRP A 396 -7.84 11.02 -4.51
CA TRP A 396 -7.06 9.91 -5.08
C TRP A 396 -6.72 8.81 -4.06
N THR A 397 -7.18 8.91 -2.81
CA THR A 397 -6.80 7.95 -1.74
C THR A 397 -7.98 7.36 -0.95
N GLY A 398 -9.21 7.82 -1.18
CA GLY A 398 -10.43 7.07 -0.93
C GLY A 398 -10.58 6.45 0.47
N SER A 399 -10.50 7.22 1.56
CA SER A 399 -10.77 6.72 2.92
C SER A 399 -11.35 7.80 3.83
N GLY A 400 -12.67 7.82 4.02
CA GLY A 400 -13.39 8.72 4.94
C GLY A 400 -13.44 8.19 6.38
N GLY A 401 -12.29 7.91 6.98
CA GLY A 401 -12.13 7.51 8.39
C GLY A 401 -11.59 8.66 9.26
N SER A 402 -11.92 8.63 10.55
CA SER A 402 -11.86 9.75 11.53
C SER A 402 -10.51 10.43 11.85
N THR A 403 -9.47 10.28 11.02
CA THR A 403 -8.23 11.03 11.23
C THR A 403 -8.21 12.27 10.33
N ASN A 404 -8.54 13.40 10.93
CA ASN A 404 -8.56 14.71 10.26
C ASN A 404 -7.15 15.26 9.95
N THR A 405 -6.07 14.49 10.16
CA THR A 405 -4.68 14.99 10.07
C THR A 405 -3.90 14.21 9.03
N VAL A 406 -3.41 14.92 8.04
CA VAL A 406 -2.58 14.39 6.94
C VAL A 406 -1.23 15.09 6.88
N TYR A 407 -0.29 14.49 6.15
CA TYR A 407 1.04 15.06 5.94
C TYR A 407 1.32 15.30 4.47
N MET A 408 2.00 16.40 4.17
CA MET A 408 2.40 16.78 2.82
C MET A 408 3.82 17.32 2.84
N PHE A 409 4.58 17.08 1.78
CA PHE A 409 5.91 17.67 1.64
C PHE A 409 5.86 19.00 0.90
N LEU A 410 6.72 19.92 1.31
CA LEU A 410 7.11 21.09 0.55
C LEU A 410 8.59 20.94 0.18
N ALA A 411 8.88 20.96 -1.13
CA ALA A 411 10.17 20.58 -1.66
C ALA A 411 10.73 21.64 -2.61
N SER A 412 12.04 21.86 -2.56
CA SER A 412 12.78 22.60 -3.56
C SER A 412 13.03 21.70 -4.78
N VAL A 413 12.60 22.18 -5.94
CA VAL A 413 12.64 21.46 -7.22
C VAL A 413 13.39 22.29 -8.25
N ALA A 414 14.55 21.79 -8.69
CA ALA A 414 15.36 22.38 -9.75
C ALA A 414 14.76 22.04 -11.12
N MET A 415 13.94 22.94 -11.64
CA MET A 415 13.19 22.69 -12.87
C MET A 415 14.03 22.85 -14.14
N GLY A 416 15.10 23.63 -14.11
CA GLY A 416 15.86 23.96 -15.30
C GLY A 416 15.00 24.58 -16.40
N ASN A 417 15.30 24.23 -17.65
CA ASN A 417 14.49 24.61 -18.80
C ASN A 417 13.26 23.70 -18.90
N SER A 418 12.07 24.25 -18.62
CA SER A 418 10.83 23.48 -18.59
C SER A 418 10.16 23.39 -19.95
N PHE A 419 9.71 22.20 -20.33
CA PHE A 419 8.87 21.96 -21.51
C PHE A 419 7.39 21.87 -21.12
N THR A 420 6.50 22.49 -21.88
CA THR A 420 5.04 22.36 -21.69
C THR A 420 4.47 21.38 -22.72
N PRO A 421 4.12 20.14 -22.32
CA PRO A 421 3.53 19.18 -23.24
C PRO A 421 2.10 19.60 -23.66
N MET A 422 1.67 19.24 -24.86
CA MET A 422 0.30 19.53 -25.34
C MET A 422 -0.75 18.51 -24.86
N GLY A 423 -0.30 17.41 -24.29
CA GLY A 423 -1.16 16.32 -23.83
C GLY A 423 -0.34 15.23 -23.17
N ALA A 424 -0.98 14.10 -22.89
CA ALA A 424 -0.30 12.97 -22.28
C ALA A 424 0.92 12.54 -23.12
N THR A 425 2.04 12.32 -22.44
CA THR A 425 3.31 11.92 -23.08
C THR A 425 3.99 10.85 -22.25
N GLN A 426 4.79 10.02 -22.92
CA GLN A 426 5.58 8.97 -22.28
C GLN A 426 7.06 9.34 -22.40
N GLY A 427 7.81 9.13 -21.31
CA GLY A 427 9.25 9.38 -21.26
C GLY A 427 9.65 10.79 -20.79
N PRO A 428 10.97 11.07 -20.78
CA PRO A 428 11.54 12.33 -20.31
C PRO A 428 11.33 13.47 -21.33
N PRO A 429 11.58 14.73 -20.93
CA PRO A 429 11.46 15.89 -21.81
C PRO A 429 12.35 15.82 -23.05
N PRO A 430 11.97 16.51 -24.14
CA PRO A 430 12.79 16.60 -25.35
C PRO A 430 14.19 17.16 -25.05
N LEU A 431 15.15 16.84 -25.91
CA LEU A 431 16.52 17.32 -25.79
C LEU A 431 16.55 18.85 -25.62
N GLY A 432 17.29 19.32 -24.62
CA GLY A 432 17.38 20.74 -24.27
C GLY A 432 16.41 21.20 -23.18
N PHE A 433 15.57 20.31 -22.65
CA PHE A 433 14.66 20.56 -21.53
C PHE A 433 14.93 19.58 -20.39
N ASP A 434 14.69 20.01 -19.16
CA ASP A 434 15.06 19.30 -17.92
C ASP A 434 13.84 18.86 -17.09
N SER A 435 12.67 19.44 -17.37
CA SER A 435 11.42 19.15 -16.67
C SER A 435 10.20 19.34 -17.56
N TYR A 436 9.06 18.80 -17.12
CA TYR A 436 7.76 19.19 -17.65
C TYR A 436 7.07 20.19 -16.74
N TRP A 437 6.42 21.16 -17.36
CA TRP A 437 5.38 21.96 -16.75
C TRP A 437 4.10 21.82 -17.57
N ALA A 438 3.28 20.83 -17.21
CA ALA A 438 1.96 20.64 -17.77
C ALA A 438 1.03 21.73 -17.24
N MET A 439 0.30 22.40 -18.14
CA MET A 439 -0.52 23.57 -17.82
C MET A 439 -1.99 23.36 -18.18
N PRO A 440 -2.92 23.91 -17.37
CA PRO A 440 -4.33 23.88 -17.71
C PRO A 440 -4.61 24.66 -19.00
N GLY A 441 -5.51 24.13 -19.82
CA GLY A 441 -5.84 24.69 -21.14
C GLY A 441 -4.81 24.43 -22.24
N VAL A 442 -3.63 23.86 -21.91
CA VAL A 442 -2.60 23.49 -22.89
C VAL A 442 -2.36 21.99 -22.90
N SER A 443 -2.13 21.39 -21.72
CA SER A 443 -1.68 20.01 -21.58
C SER A 443 -2.81 19.01 -21.36
N SER A 444 -4.06 19.38 -21.67
CA SER A 444 -5.26 18.56 -21.43
C SER A 444 -5.46 18.16 -19.96
N VAL A 445 -5.00 18.99 -19.03
CA VAL A 445 -5.20 18.85 -17.58
C VAL A 445 -6.06 19.98 -17.06
N LEU A 446 -6.78 19.72 -15.96
CA LEU A 446 -7.55 20.76 -15.26
C LEU A 446 -6.65 21.64 -14.38
N ASN A 447 -5.49 21.13 -13.97
CA ASN A 447 -4.57 21.82 -13.06
C ASN A 447 -3.14 21.54 -13.47
N ASP A 448 -2.27 22.50 -13.16
CA ASP A 448 -0.87 22.39 -13.50
C ASP A 448 -0.15 21.25 -12.76
N GLU A 449 0.83 20.69 -13.43
CA GLU A 449 1.59 19.53 -12.98
C GLU A 449 3.05 19.75 -13.37
N ILE A 450 3.95 19.61 -12.40
CA ILE A 450 5.39 19.78 -12.60
C ILE A 450 6.05 18.44 -12.40
N ILE A 451 6.84 18.00 -13.38
CA ILE A 451 7.44 16.68 -13.40
C ILE A 451 8.95 16.81 -13.63
N VAL A 452 9.72 16.18 -12.76
CA VAL A 452 11.18 16.04 -12.91
C VAL A 452 11.58 14.57 -13.00
N PHE A 453 12.65 14.28 -13.73
CA PHE A 453 13.02 12.92 -14.12
C PHE A 453 14.34 12.44 -13.49
N SER A 454 14.83 13.19 -12.50
CA SER A 454 16.00 12.84 -11.71
C SER A 454 15.74 13.13 -10.23
N SER A 455 16.13 12.20 -9.37
CA SER A 455 16.07 12.40 -7.91
C SER A 455 16.98 13.55 -7.45
N GLY A 456 18.05 13.85 -8.19
CA GLY A 456 18.93 14.98 -7.92
C GLY A 456 18.25 16.35 -8.12
N GLN A 457 17.14 16.42 -8.85
CA GLN A 457 16.41 17.69 -9.02
C GLN A 457 15.56 18.06 -7.80
N VAL A 458 15.50 17.22 -6.77
CA VAL A 458 14.57 17.39 -5.64
C VAL A 458 15.31 17.33 -4.31
N ARG A 459 15.00 18.31 -3.45
CA ARG A 459 15.27 18.26 -2.02
C ARG A 459 13.99 18.49 -1.23
N LEU A 460 13.69 17.61 -0.29
CA LEU A 460 12.59 17.82 0.65
C LEU A 460 13.06 18.83 1.70
N ASP A 461 12.32 19.92 1.90
CA ASP A 461 12.68 20.96 2.88
C ASP A 461 11.75 20.94 4.09
N TYR A 462 10.46 20.64 3.90
CA TYR A 462 9.48 20.62 4.98
C TYR A 462 8.48 19.46 4.91
N ILE A 463 8.10 18.96 6.08
CA ILE A 463 6.89 18.15 6.30
C ILE A 463 5.84 19.07 6.92
N ILE A 464 4.66 19.11 6.31
CA ILE A 464 3.54 19.93 6.77
C ILE A 464 2.47 19.01 7.33
N GLU A 465 2.12 19.20 8.60
CA GLU A 465 0.98 18.55 9.23
C GLU A 465 -0.26 19.42 9.02
N ILE A 466 -1.29 18.85 8.41
CA ILE A 466 -2.46 19.57 7.93
C ILE A 466 -3.71 18.96 8.53
N GLN A 467 -4.55 19.79 9.14
CA GLN A 467 -5.91 19.39 9.40
C GLN A 467 -6.71 19.48 8.12
N LYS A 468 -7.13 18.32 7.62
CA LYS A 468 -8.04 18.18 6.50
C LYS A 468 -9.47 18.40 6.95
N SER A 469 -10.30 18.94 6.06
CA SER A 469 -11.70 19.30 6.31
C SER A 469 -12.69 18.18 6.04
#